data_AF-W8RUB0-F1
#
_entry.id   AF-W8RUB0-F1
#
_cell.length_a   1.000
_cell.length_b   1.000
_cell.length_c   1.000
_cell.angle_alpha   90.00
_cell.angle_beta   90.00
_cell.angle_gamma   90.00
#
_symmetry.space_group_name_H-M   'P 1'
#
loop_
_entity.id
_entity.type
_entity.pdbx_description
1 polymer ?
#
loop_
_entity_poly.entity_id
_entity_poly.type
_entity_poly.pdbx_seq_one_letter_code
_entity_poly.pdbx_strand_id
1 'polypeptide(L)'
;MPPLDPIAIVEAIATVFWTYAAIGAGEWLWRVRRTEASSHIPHVTDLIANLVPAMIALVVIVLAGAFFGLPTVVVVIAVLFPAGLAFGVHMSLNDLRDTAHWQGEVLRLALVLIVAAVVIWYRQLR
;
A
#
# COMPACT_ATOMS: atom_id res chain seq x y z
N MET A 1 28.43 1.40 -14.56
CA MET A 1 27.00 1.33 -14.18
C MET A 1 26.41 2.70 -14.48
N PRO A 2 25.33 2.80 -15.28
CA PRO A 2 24.66 4.09 -15.47
C PRO A 2 24.22 4.65 -14.10
N PRO A 3 24.20 5.98 -13.92
CA PRO A 3 23.73 6.58 -12.68
C PRO A 3 22.29 6.15 -12.42
N LEU A 4 22.00 5.69 -11.20
CA LEU A 4 20.65 5.38 -10.77
C LEU A 4 19.84 6.69 -10.80
N ASP A 5 18.86 6.77 -11.69
CA ASP A 5 17.91 7.89 -11.73
C ASP A 5 17.09 7.88 -10.43
N PRO A 6 17.15 8.94 -9.59
CA PRO A 6 16.36 9.02 -8.37
C PRO A 6 14.85 8.84 -8.61
N ILE A 7 14.35 9.25 -9.78
CA ILE A 7 12.94 9.09 -10.15
C ILE A 7 12.60 7.61 -10.35
N ALA A 8 13.50 6.83 -10.98
CA ALA A 8 13.31 5.39 -11.17
C ALA A 8 13.28 4.64 -9.82
N ILE A 9 14.05 5.09 -8.83
CA ILE A 9 14.01 4.53 -7.47
C ILE A 9 12.66 4.81 -6.80
N VAL A 10 12.19 6.06 -6.85
CA VAL A 10 10.90 6.47 -6.31
C VAL A 10 9.78 5.65 -6.93
N GLU A 11 9.80 5.50 -8.25
CA GLU A 11 8.80 4.74 -8.98
C GLU A 11 8.82 3.25 -8.61
N ALA A 12 9.99 2.66 -8.45
CA ALA A 12 10.13 1.27 -7.99
C ALA A 12 9.53 1.08 -6.59
N ILE A 13 9.84 1.98 -5.65
CA ILE A 13 9.29 1.94 -4.28
C ILE A 13 7.77 2.11 -4.31
N ALA A 14 7.26 3.10 -5.05
CA ALA A 14 5.82 3.33 -5.21
C ALA A 14 5.13 2.09 -5.81
N THR A 15 5.75 1.45 -6.80
CA THR A 15 5.23 0.24 -7.43
C THR A 15 5.11 -0.91 -6.44
N VAL A 16 6.09 -1.10 -5.55
CA VAL A 16 6.02 -2.10 -4.48
C VAL A 16 4.83 -1.83 -3.56
N PHE A 17 4.66 -0.58 -3.09
CA PHE A 17 3.53 -0.23 -2.22
C PHE A 17 2.18 -0.38 -2.91
N TRP A 18 2.06 0.02 -4.18
CA TRP A 18 0.85 -0.17 -4.97
C TRP A 18 0.49 -1.64 -5.12
N THR A 19 1.50 -2.46 -5.43
CA THR A 19 1.33 -3.90 -5.60
C THR A 19 0.90 -4.54 -4.28
N TYR A 20 1.51 -4.14 -3.17
CA TYR A 20 1.13 -4.58 -1.83
C TYR A 20 -0.32 -4.21 -1.50
N ALA A 21 -0.69 -2.94 -1.71
CA ALA A 21 -2.04 -2.45 -1.44
C ALA A 21 -3.08 -3.20 -2.30
N ALA A 22 -2.81 -3.42 -3.59
CA ALA A 22 -3.72 -4.11 -4.49
C ALA A 22 -3.93 -5.58 -4.11
N ILE A 23 -2.85 -6.31 -3.84
CA ILE A 23 -2.93 -7.73 -3.44
C ILE A 23 -3.60 -7.86 -2.08
N GLY A 24 -3.23 -7.00 -1.12
CA GLY A 24 -3.87 -6.95 0.19
C GLY A 24 -5.36 -6.64 0.10
N ALA A 25 -5.75 -5.66 -0.73
CA ALA A 25 -7.16 -5.31 -0.91
C ALA A 25 -7.95 -6.46 -1.55
N GLY A 26 -7.34 -7.20 -2.49
CA GLY A 26 -7.93 -8.42 -3.06
C GLY A 26 -8.12 -9.52 -2.01
N GLU A 27 -7.12 -9.76 -1.16
CA GLU A 27 -7.22 -10.70 -0.05
C GLU A 27 -8.30 -10.29 0.95
N TRP A 28 -8.35 -9.00 1.30
CA TRP A 28 -9.32 -8.43 2.22
C TRP A 28 -10.75 -8.60 1.67
N LEU A 29 -10.97 -8.23 0.42
CA LEU A 29 -12.27 -8.36 -0.23
C LEU A 29 -12.72 -9.82 -0.29
N TRP A 30 -11.80 -10.74 -0.56
CA TRP A 30 -12.10 -12.17 -0.57
C TRP A 30 -12.50 -12.70 0.81
N ARG A 31 -11.85 -12.23 1.89
CA ARG A 31 -12.22 -12.59 3.27
C ARG A 31 -13.57 -12.00 3.67
N VAL A 32 -13.81 -10.72 3.40
CA VAL A 32 -15.09 -10.07 3.71
C VAL A 32 -16.24 -10.72 2.93
N ARG A 33 -16.03 -11.13 1.68
CA ARG A 33 -17.06 -11.87 0.92
C ARG A 33 -17.40 -13.25 1.51
N ARG A 34 -16.54 -13.81 2.36
CA ARG A 34 -16.77 -15.09 3.04
C ARG A 34 -17.42 -14.94 4.41
N THR A 35 -17.48 -13.74 4.97
CA THR A 35 -18.21 -13.47 6.20
C THR A 35 -19.70 -13.17 5.93
N GLU A 36 -20.52 -13.27 6.96
CA GLU A 36 -21.95 -13.01 6.87
C GLU A 36 -22.23 -11.59 6.36
N ALA A 37 -23.25 -11.41 5.52
CA ALA A 37 -23.58 -10.11 4.92
C ALA A 37 -23.84 -9.00 5.97
N SER A 38 -24.33 -9.37 7.16
CA SER A 38 -24.51 -8.49 8.32
C SER A 38 -23.19 -7.86 8.81
N SER A 39 -22.05 -8.52 8.56
CA SER A 39 -20.72 -8.08 9.01
C SER A 39 -19.94 -7.24 7.98
N HIS A 40 -20.45 -7.10 6.75
CA HIS A 40 -19.73 -6.37 5.68
C HIS A 40 -19.56 -4.87 6.00
N ILE A 41 -20.60 -4.24 6.53
CA ILE A 41 -20.59 -2.80 6.86
C ILE A 41 -19.56 -2.51 7.98
N PRO A 42 -19.53 -3.26 9.11
CA PRO A 42 -18.46 -3.13 10.09
C PRO A 42 -17.06 -3.22 9.48
N HIS A 43 -16.77 -4.25 8.68
CA HIS A 43 -15.44 -4.43 8.09
C HIS A 43 -15.01 -3.29 7.16
N VAL A 44 -15.94 -2.78 6.34
CA VAL A 44 -15.68 -1.60 5.50
C VAL A 44 -15.41 -0.37 6.36
N THR A 45 -16.15 -0.20 7.46
CA THR A 45 -15.99 0.91 8.38
C THR A 45 -14.62 0.85 9.08
N ASP A 46 -14.18 -0.34 9.50
CA ASP A 46 -12.86 -0.57 10.09
C ASP A 46 -11.73 -0.29 9.10
N LEU A 47 -11.89 -0.69 7.84
CA LEU A 47 -10.94 -0.35 6.79
C LEU A 47 -10.81 1.16 6.60
N ILE A 48 -11.93 1.88 6.55
CA ILE A 48 -11.93 3.35 6.46
C ILE A 48 -11.28 3.96 7.70
N ALA A 49 -11.61 3.46 8.89
CA ALA A 49 -11.04 3.93 10.15
C ALA A 49 -9.51 3.75 10.18
N ASN A 50 -9.00 2.64 9.64
CA ASN A 50 -7.56 2.37 9.51
C ASN A 50 -6.88 3.25 8.44
N LEU A 51 -7.61 3.72 7.42
CA LEU A 51 -7.09 4.61 6.38
C LEU A 51 -7.04 6.08 6.79
N VAL A 52 -7.94 6.54 7.66
CA VAL A 52 -8.02 7.94 8.11
C VAL A 52 -6.70 8.44 8.71
N PRO A 53 -6.03 7.74 9.65
CA PRO A 53 -4.74 8.15 10.18
C PRO A 53 -3.66 8.30 9.10
N ALA A 54 -3.63 7.39 8.12
CA ALA A 54 -2.69 7.46 7.01
C ALA A 54 -2.95 8.67 6.11
N MET A 55 -4.23 8.99 5.85
CA MET A 55 -4.61 10.19 5.12
C MET A 55 -4.24 11.49 5.87
N ILE A 56 -4.46 11.54 7.18
CA ILE A 56 -4.08 12.69 8.01
C ILE A 56 -2.56 12.87 7.95
N ALA A 57 -1.79 11.79 8.12
CA ALA A 57 -0.33 11.83 8.03
C ALA A 57 0.13 12.32 6.65
N LEU A 58 -0.47 11.83 5.56
CA LEU A 58 -0.19 12.29 4.20
C LEU A 58 -0.40 13.80 4.08
N VAL A 59 -1.56 14.30 4.51
CA VAL A 59 -1.90 15.74 4.44
C VAL A 59 -0.90 16.57 5.25
N VAL A 60 -0.59 16.16 6.49
CA VAL A 60 0.37 16.85 7.35
C VAL A 60 1.76 16.91 6.70
N ILE A 61 2.24 15.80 6.15
CA ILE A 61 3.55 15.75 5.49
C ILE A 61 3.58 16.61 4.22
N VAL A 62 2.51 16.60 3.43
CA VAL A 62 2.40 17.44 2.23
C VAL A 62 2.38 18.92 2.60
N LEU A 63 1.60 19.31 3.61
CA LEU A 63 1.55 20.70 4.09
C LEU A 63 2.89 21.16 4.65
N ALA A 64 3.55 20.32 5.46
CA ALA A 64 4.89 20.61 5.96
C ALA A 64 5.89 20.77 4.81
N GLY A 65 5.88 19.86 3.83
CA GLY A 65 6.76 19.93 2.67
C GLY A 65 6.53 21.19 1.84
N ALA A 66 5.28 21.57 1.61
CA ALA A 66 4.93 22.82 0.94
C ALA A 66 5.42 24.05 1.74
N PHE A 67 5.27 24.02 3.07
CA PHE A 67 5.72 25.10 3.96
C PHE A 67 7.24 25.29 3.93
N PHE A 68 8.02 24.21 3.90
CA PHE A 68 9.48 24.24 3.79
C PHE A 68 10.01 24.44 2.36
N GLY A 69 9.12 24.60 1.37
CA GLY A 69 9.50 24.82 -0.03
C GLY A 69 10.12 23.59 -0.70
N LEU A 70 9.78 22.37 -0.27
CA LEU A 70 10.23 21.15 -0.93
C LEU A 70 9.63 21.07 -2.35
N PRO A 71 10.45 21.10 -3.42
CA PRO A 71 9.95 21.20 -4.79
C PRO A 71 9.26 19.91 -5.29
N THR A 72 9.32 18.82 -4.52
CA THR A 72 8.91 17.47 -4.95
C THR A 72 7.74 16.91 -4.15
N VAL A 73 6.72 17.73 -3.88
CA VAL A 73 5.45 17.27 -3.28
C VAL A 73 4.85 16.09 -4.06
N VAL A 74 4.99 16.10 -5.39
CA VAL A 74 4.53 15.00 -6.27
C VAL A 74 5.23 13.67 -5.93
N VAL A 75 6.56 13.69 -5.74
CA VAL A 75 7.36 12.49 -5.38
C VAL A 75 6.94 11.96 -4.02
N VAL A 76 6.72 12.87 -3.06
CA VAL A 76 6.26 12.53 -1.71
C VAL A 76 4.91 11.85 -1.76
N ILE A 77 3.94 12.42 -2.49
CA ILE A 77 2.60 11.83 -2.65
C ILE A 77 2.68 10.49 -3.37
N ALA A 78 3.50 10.37 -4.43
CA ALA A 78 3.63 9.15 -5.22
C ALA A 78 4.06 7.94 -4.37
N VAL A 79 4.81 8.15 -3.29
CA VAL A 79 5.23 7.09 -2.36
C VAL A 79 4.29 6.97 -1.17
N LEU A 80 3.95 8.09 -0.52
CA LEU A 80 3.19 8.06 0.73
C LEU A 80 1.73 7.63 0.52
N PHE A 81 1.13 7.97 -0.61
CA PHE A 81 -0.24 7.56 -0.90
C PHE A 81 -0.39 6.04 -0.97
N PRO A 82 0.35 5.31 -1.82
CA PRO A 82 0.26 3.85 -1.84
C PRO A 82 0.77 3.22 -0.54
N ALA A 83 1.75 3.81 0.15
CA ALA A 83 2.19 3.34 1.46
C ALA A 83 1.07 3.41 2.51
N GLY A 84 0.31 4.51 2.53
CA GLY A 84 -0.85 4.68 3.40
C GLY A 84 -1.97 3.67 3.10
N LEU A 85 -2.24 3.41 1.82
CA LEU A 85 -3.18 2.37 1.40
C LEU A 85 -2.71 0.98 1.84
N ALA A 86 -1.44 0.66 1.58
CA ALA A 86 -0.83 -0.61 1.99
C ALA A 86 -0.94 -0.82 3.50
N PHE A 87 -0.69 0.22 4.29
CA PHE A 87 -0.80 0.20 5.74
C PHE A 87 -2.24 0.00 6.22
N GLY A 88 -3.21 0.77 5.72
CA GLY A 88 -4.60 0.65 6.14
C GLY A 88 -5.22 -0.71 5.78
N VAL A 89 -4.90 -1.23 4.60
CA VAL A 89 -5.27 -2.58 4.17
C VAL A 89 -4.60 -3.64 5.06
N HIS A 90 -3.32 -3.48 5.38
CA HIS A 90 -2.60 -4.40 6.26
C HIS A 90 -3.21 -4.48 7.65
N MET A 91 -3.50 -3.33 8.27
CA MET A 91 -4.18 -3.22 9.56
C MET A 91 -5.54 -3.94 9.52
N SER A 92 -6.38 -3.61 8.54
CA SER A 92 -7.72 -4.21 8.41
C SER A 92 -7.66 -5.73 8.15
N LEU A 93 -6.65 -6.21 7.42
CA LEU A 93 -6.40 -7.65 7.25
C LEU A 93 -5.96 -8.33 8.54
N ASN A 94 -5.23 -7.62 9.40
CA ASN A 94 -4.79 -8.12 10.69
C ASN A 94 -5.97 -8.20 11.66
N ASP A 95 -6.90 -7.24 11.62
CA ASP A 95 -8.14 -7.24 12.40
C ASP A 95 -9.06 -8.41 12.00
N LEU A 96 -9.04 -8.82 10.72
CA LEU A 96 -9.78 -9.98 10.20
C LEU A 96 -9.13 -11.34 10.52
N ARG A 97 -7.94 -11.39 11.14
CA ARG A 97 -7.23 -12.65 11.43
C ARG A 97 -7.53 -13.14 12.84
N ASP A 98 -8.24 -14.25 12.96
CA ASP A 98 -8.37 -15.00 14.22
C ASP A 98 -7.09 -15.80 14.58
N THR A 99 -6.17 -16.02 13.65
CA THR A 99 -4.90 -16.72 13.90
C THR A 99 -3.79 -16.24 12.96
N ALA A 100 -2.63 -15.90 13.52
CA ALA A 100 -1.45 -15.44 12.78
C ALA A 100 -0.83 -16.59 11.95
N HIS A 101 -1.25 -16.72 10.69
CA HIS A 101 -0.69 -17.69 9.74
C HIS A 101 0.51 -17.07 9.00
N TRP A 102 1.71 -17.22 9.58
CA TRP A 102 2.98 -16.75 8.99
C TRP A 102 3.17 -17.19 7.53
N GLN A 103 2.74 -18.40 7.18
CA GLN A 103 2.84 -18.93 5.81
C GLN A 103 2.07 -18.07 4.78
N GLY A 104 0.87 -17.60 5.15
CA GLY A 104 0.07 -16.76 4.25
C GLY A 104 0.70 -15.38 4.04
N GLU A 105 1.39 -14.86 5.05
CA GLU A 105 2.08 -13.59 4.97
C GLU A 105 3.33 -13.66 4.08
N VAL A 106 4.12 -14.72 4.22
CA VAL A 106 5.27 -14.98 3.36
C VAL A 106 4.83 -15.17 1.91
N LEU A 107 3.75 -15.92 1.66
CA LEU A 107 3.22 -16.11 0.31
C LEU A 107 2.75 -14.78 -0.31
N ARG A 108 2.05 -13.94 0.47
CA ARG A 108 1.64 -12.61 0.02
C ARG A 108 2.84 -11.74 -0.33
N LEU A 109 3.84 -11.67 0.55
CA LEU A 109 5.05 -10.89 0.30
C LEU A 109 5.80 -11.39 -0.94
N ALA A 110 5.92 -12.71 -1.11
CA ALA A 110 6.53 -13.29 -2.30
C ALA A 110 5.77 -12.89 -3.57
N LEU A 111 4.44 -12.95 -3.56
CA LEU A 111 3.59 -12.55 -4.69
C LEU A 111 3.72 -11.05 -4.98
N VAL A 112 3.76 -10.20 -3.95
CA VAL A 112 4.01 -8.76 -4.07
C VAL A 112 5.35 -8.50 -4.75
N LEU A 113 6.41 -9.15 -4.28
CA LEU A 113 7.76 -8.96 -4.83
C LEU A 113 7.85 -9.43 -6.28
N ILE A 114 7.25 -10.57 -6.63
CA ILE A 114 7.25 -11.10 -8.00
C ILE A 114 6.50 -10.13 -8.93
N VAL A 115 5.29 -9.73 -8.56
CA VAL A 115 4.47 -8.82 -9.38
C VAL A 115 5.15 -7.46 -9.52
N ALA A 116 5.65 -6.89 -8.42
CA ALA A 116 6.36 -5.62 -8.44
C ALA A 116 7.62 -5.70 -9.30
N ALA A 117 8.41 -6.78 -9.18
CA ALA A 117 9.61 -6.97 -10.00
C ALA A 117 9.28 -7.05 -11.49
N VAL A 118 8.21 -7.75 -11.88
CA VAL A 118 7.76 -7.83 -13.27
C VAL A 118 7.30 -6.47 -13.78
N VAL A 119 6.54 -5.71 -13.00
CA VAL A 119 6.07 -4.36 -13.39
C VAL A 119 7.25 -3.40 -13.52
N ILE A 120 8.18 -3.41 -12.55
CA ILE A 120 9.38 -2.57 -12.59
C ILE A 120 10.23 -2.92 -13.81
N TRP A 121 10.47 -4.22 -14.05
CA TRP A 121 11.19 -4.68 -15.24
C TRP A 121 10.54 -4.17 -16.52
N TYR A 122 9.21 -4.31 -16.64
CA TYR A 122 8.48 -3.87 -17.82
C TYR A 122 8.50 -2.35 -18.02
N ARG A 123 8.49 -1.56 -16.94
CA ARG A 123 8.45 -0.09 -17.04
C ARG A 123 9.82 0.56 -17.18
N GLN A 124 10.88 -0.07 -16.66
CA GLN A 124 12.21 0.54 -16.57
C GLN A 124 13.23 -0.04 -17.55
N LEU A 125 13.04 -1.27 -18.02
CA LEU A 125 14.04 -1.98 -18.84
C LEU A 125 13.54 -2.34 -20.24
N ARG A 126 12.27 -2.07 -20.54
CA ARG A 126 11.66 -2.20 -21.87
C ARG A 126 11.14 -0.85 -22.34
#